data_AF-A0A7D8YG74-F1
#
_entry.id   AF-A0A7D8YG74-F1
#
_cell.length_a   1.000
_cell.length_b   1.000
_cell.length_c   1.000
_cell.angle_alpha   90.00
_cell.angle_beta   90.00
_cell.angle_gamma   90.00
#
_symmetry.space_group_name_H-M   'P 1'
#
loop_
_entity.id
_entity.type
_entity.pdbx_description
1 polymer ?
#
loop_
_entity_poly.entity_id
_entity_poly.type
_entity_poly.pdbx_seq_one_letter_code
_entity_poly.pdbx_strand_id
1 'polypeptide(L)'
;MRTQTLALINLLVFSLFMCIAGLGSLVPAMVKDRVPDQFTPLWRTILGSNHEDQWQRLPDILAVISQWVIGLAELAIGVVAAIAVVRPKHRLRLASLSLSGAAALFGTFMVVLFFLHAKELPQWNQYPAILVWIAAMWLLLAHADPESARIRG
;
A
#
# COMPACT_ATOMS: atom_id res chain seq x y z
N MET A 1 4.37 3.64 -28.96
CA MET A 1 2.96 4.00 -28.64
C MET A 1 2.24 2.92 -27.83
N ARG A 2 2.16 1.64 -28.26
CA ARG A 2 1.44 0.59 -27.49
C ARG A 2 1.92 0.41 -26.04
N THR A 3 3.23 0.42 -25.80
CA THR A 3 3.82 0.27 -24.46
C THR A 3 3.50 1.44 -23.52
N GLN A 4 3.43 2.67 -24.04
CA GLN A 4 3.04 3.85 -23.27
C GLN A 4 1.57 3.79 -22.83
N THR A 5 0.68 3.40 -23.73
CA THR A 5 -0.74 3.23 -23.39
C THR A 5 -0.93 2.17 -22.31
N LEU A 6 -0.23 1.03 -22.42
CA LEU A 6 -0.25 -0.01 -21.39
C LEU A 6 0.29 0.46 -20.04
N ALA A 7 1.36 1.27 -20.04
CA ALA A 7 1.91 1.86 -18.82
C ALA A 7 0.90 2.75 -18.10
N LEU A 8 0.21 3.59 -18.86
CA LEU A 8 -0.80 4.51 -18.33
C LEU A 8 -2.03 3.78 -17.82
N ILE A 9 -2.51 2.76 -18.54
CA ILE A 9 -3.62 1.92 -18.09
C ILE A 9 -3.26 1.22 -16.78
N ASN A 10 -2.08 0.60 -16.69
CA ASN A 10 -1.64 -0.04 -15.45
C ASN A 10 -1.55 0.94 -14.28
N LEU A 11 -0.97 2.12 -14.50
CA LEU A 11 -0.86 3.16 -13.48
C LEU A 11 -2.24 3.67 -13.03
N LEU A 12 -3.21 3.76 -13.95
CA LEU A 12 -4.58 4.12 -13.64
C LEU A 12 -5.28 3.02 -12.83
N VAL A 13 -5.16 1.76 -13.24
CA VAL A 13 -5.72 0.62 -12.50
C VAL A 13 -5.13 0.55 -11.09
N PHE A 14 -3.82 0.75 -10.97
CA PHE A 14 -3.15 0.83 -9.67
C PHE A 14 -3.64 2.00 -8.82
N SER A 15 -3.79 3.19 -9.41
CA SER A 15 -4.36 4.35 -8.72
C SER A 15 -5.75 4.06 -8.18
N LEU A 16 -6.63 3.46 -8.99
CA LEU A 16 -7.97 3.05 -8.58
C LEU A 16 -7.91 2.02 -7.46
N PHE A 17 -7.06 1.00 -7.59
CA PHE A 17 -6.86 0.00 -6.55
C PHE A 17 -6.47 0.63 -5.20
N MET A 18 -5.48 1.53 -5.19
CA MET A 18 -5.03 2.21 -3.98
C MET A 18 -6.13 3.12 -3.39
N CYS A 19 -6.88 3.83 -4.23
CA CYS A 19 -7.99 4.66 -3.77
C CYS A 19 -9.12 3.82 -3.16
N ILE A 20 -9.50 2.71 -3.79
CA ILE A 20 -10.55 1.81 -3.30
C ILE A 20 -10.10 1.14 -1.99
N ALA A 21 -8.85 0.68 -1.93
CA ALA A 21 -8.26 0.12 -0.71
C ALA A 21 -8.29 1.15 0.43
N GLY A 22 -7.86 2.39 0.16
CA GLY A 22 -7.88 3.49 1.13
C GLY A 22 -9.28 3.82 1.62
N LEU A 23 -10.27 3.88 0.74
CA LEU A 23 -11.68 4.07 1.13
C LEU A 23 -12.18 2.91 1.99
N GLY A 24 -11.86 1.67 1.63
CA GLY A 24 -12.19 0.49 2.43
C GLY A 24 -11.58 0.56 3.83
N SER A 25 -10.33 1.01 3.95
CA SER A 25 -9.64 1.22 5.22
C SER A 25 -10.28 2.33 6.06
N LEU A 26 -10.76 3.40 5.46
CA LEU A 26 -11.35 4.54 6.18
C LEU A 26 -12.83 4.33 6.55
N VAL A 27 -13.49 3.34 5.95
CA VAL A 27 -14.87 2.95 6.26
C VAL A 27 -14.84 1.60 7.01
N PRO A 28 -14.86 1.60 8.36
CA PRO A 28 -14.71 0.38 9.17
C PRO A 28 -15.71 -0.74 8.83
N ALA A 29 -16.88 -0.38 8.28
CA ALA A 29 -17.90 -1.33 7.85
C ALA A 29 -17.46 -2.21 6.67
N MET A 30 -16.50 -1.75 5.85
CA MET A 30 -16.05 -2.45 4.64
C MET A 30 -14.88 -3.41 4.87
N VAL A 31 -14.10 -3.20 5.93
CA VAL A 31 -12.95 -4.05 6.26
C VAL A 31 -12.98 -4.41 7.74
N LYS A 32 -13.85 -5.38 8.07
CA LYS A 32 -14.11 -5.80 9.44
C LYS A 32 -12.95 -6.56 10.08
N ASP A 33 -12.04 -7.11 9.27
CA ASP A 33 -11.00 -8.04 9.73
C ASP A 33 -9.66 -7.33 10.01
N ARG A 34 -9.43 -6.11 9.50
CA ARG A 34 -8.12 -5.42 9.63
C ARG A 34 -7.77 -5.06 11.07
N VAL A 35 -8.71 -4.44 11.81
CA VAL A 35 -8.49 -4.07 13.22
C VAL A 35 -8.40 -5.30 14.14
N PRO A 36 -9.42 -6.19 14.21
CA PRO A 36 -9.41 -7.27 15.19
C PRO A 36 -8.37 -8.36 14.89
N ASP A 37 -8.10 -8.66 13.61
CA ASP A 37 -7.29 -9.83 13.25
C ASP A 37 -5.87 -9.48 12.82
N GLN A 38 -5.58 -8.23 12.46
CA GLN A 38 -4.25 -7.82 12.00
C GLN A 38 -3.58 -6.82 12.97
N PHE A 39 -4.24 -5.71 13.31
CA PHE A 39 -3.60 -4.64 14.09
C PHE A 39 -3.69 -4.83 15.60
N THR A 40 -4.83 -5.27 16.15
CA THR A 40 -4.94 -5.52 17.60
C THR A 40 -3.93 -6.57 18.06
N PRO A 41 -3.77 -7.73 17.38
CA PRO A 41 -2.76 -8.72 17.75
C PRO A 41 -1.33 -8.20 17.64
N LEU A 42 -1.05 -7.34 16.64
CA LEU A 42 0.23 -6.66 16.49
C LEU A 42 0.57 -5.82 17.72
N TRP A 43 -0.34 -4.92 18.09
CA TRP A 43 -0.10 -4.01 19.22
C TRP A 43 -0.04 -4.75 20.54
N ARG A 44 -0.80 -5.83 20.72
CA ARG A 44 -0.68 -6.72 21.90
C ARG A 44 0.70 -7.40 21.97
N THR A 45 1.24 -7.81 20.82
CA THR A 45 2.58 -8.42 20.75
C THR A 45 3.67 -7.40 21.07
N ILE A 46 3.56 -6.17 20.56
CA ILE A 46 4.56 -5.10 20.79
C ILE A 46 4.52 -4.57 22.23
N LEU A 47 3.32 -4.35 22.77
CA LEU A 47 3.15 -3.76 24.12
C LEU A 47 3.36 -4.77 25.26
N GLY A 48 3.43 -6.06 24.94
CA GLY A 48 3.57 -7.15 25.91
C GLY A 48 2.24 -7.52 26.57
N SER A 49 2.02 -8.82 26.74
CA SER A 49 0.81 -9.38 27.37
C SER A 49 0.72 -9.11 28.89
N ASN A 50 1.76 -8.56 29.52
CA ASN A 50 1.86 -8.48 30.99
C ASN A 50 1.29 -7.18 31.59
N HIS A 51 0.55 -6.38 30.82
CA HIS A 51 -0.09 -5.14 31.28
C HIS A 51 -1.63 -5.25 31.27
N GLU A 52 -2.13 -6.43 31.63
CA GLU A 52 -3.53 -6.84 31.49
C GLU A 52 -4.55 -5.96 32.23
N ASP A 53 -4.18 -5.16 33.23
CA ASP A 53 -5.20 -4.48 34.05
C ASP A 53 -5.37 -2.96 33.81
N GLN A 54 -4.36 -2.24 33.30
CA GLN A 54 -4.46 -0.77 33.18
C GLN A 54 -4.67 -0.24 31.76
N TRP A 55 -4.35 -1.02 30.71
CA TRP A 55 -4.34 -0.54 29.34
C TRP A 55 -5.03 -1.47 28.33
N GLN A 56 -6.04 -2.25 28.75
CA GLN A 56 -6.72 -3.22 27.88
C GLN A 56 -7.25 -2.63 26.57
N ARG A 57 -7.65 -1.34 26.56
CA ARG A 57 -8.17 -0.65 25.36
C ARG A 57 -7.11 -0.01 24.49
N LEU A 58 -5.87 0.10 24.97
CA LEU A 58 -4.80 0.79 24.23
C LEU A 58 -4.45 0.08 22.90
N PRO A 59 -4.32 -1.26 22.84
CA PRO A 59 -4.10 -1.97 21.58
C PRO A 59 -5.20 -1.72 20.55
N ASP A 60 -6.46 -1.66 20.98
CA ASP A 60 -7.60 -1.44 20.09
C ASP A 60 -7.63 0.00 19.55
N ILE A 61 -7.28 0.98 20.39
CA ILE A 61 -7.15 2.39 19.96
C ILE A 61 -6.02 2.53 18.94
N LEU A 62 -4.85 1.95 19.21
CA LEU A 62 -3.71 1.99 18.30
C LEU A 62 -3.99 1.24 17.00
N ALA A 63 -4.76 0.15 17.05
CA ALA A 63 -5.21 -0.58 15.88
C ALA A 63 -6.10 0.27 14.96
N VAL A 64 -7.07 0.98 15.54
CA VAL A 64 -7.92 1.92 14.80
C VAL A 64 -7.08 3.04 14.19
N ILE A 65 -6.20 3.67 14.97
CA ILE A 65 -5.30 4.73 14.45
C ILE A 65 -4.44 4.21 13.30
N SER A 66 -3.90 3.00 13.42
CA SER A 66 -3.10 2.36 12.36
C SER A 66 -3.92 2.19 11.09
N GLN A 67 -5.17 1.69 11.19
CA GLN A 67 -6.07 1.57 10.05
C GLN A 67 -6.32 2.93 9.37
N TRP A 68 -6.55 4.00 10.13
CA TRP A 68 -6.72 5.34 9.58
C TRP A 68 -5.47 5.85 8.86
N VAL A 69 -4.29 5.72 9.49
CA VAL A 69 -3.01 6.14 8.89
C VAL A 69 -2.75 5.40 7.58
N ILE A 70 -3.00 4.08 7.57
CA ILE A 70 -2.85 3.25 6.37
C ILE A 70 -3.85 3.67 5.29
N GLY A 71 -5.12 3.87 5.63
CA GLY A 71 -6.14 4.28 4.67
C GLY A 71 -5.82 5.63 4.02
N LEU A 72 -5.33 6.60 4.82
CA LEU A 72 -4.88 7.89 4.31
C LEU A 72 -3.63 7.76 3.42
N ALA A 73 -2.69 6.90 3.79
CA ALA A 73 -1.52 6.61 2.97
C ALA A 73 -1.92 5.96 1.63
N GLU A 74 -2.80 4.96 1.65
CA GLU A 74 -3.34 4.30 0.45
C GLU A 74 -4.01 5.32 -0.48
N LEU A 75 -4.85 6.22 0.05
CA LEU A 75 -5.45 7.31 -0.72
C LEU A 75 -4.41 8.27 -1.30
N ALA A 76 -3.45 8.73 -0.50
CA ALA A 76 -2.43 9.65 -0.97
C ALA A 76 -1.59 9.05 -2.11
N ILE A 77 -1.20 7.78 -1.97
CA ILE A 77 -0.50 7.02 -3.01
C ILE A 77 -1.35 6.93 -4.28
N GLY A 78 -2.63 6.59 -4.16
CA GLY A 78 -3.56 6.49 -5.28
C GLY A 78 -3.75 7.82 -6.01
N VAL A 79 -3.91 8.93 -5.28
CA VAL A 79 -4.04 10.28 -5.83
C VAL A 79 -2.77 10.70 -6.55
N VAL A 80 -1.58 10.46 -5.98
CA VAL A 80 -0.30 10.77 -6.64
C VAL A 80 -0.15 9.98 -7.94
N ALA A 81 -0.55 8.69 -7.96
CA ALA A 81 -0.58 7.90 -9.20
C ALA A 81 -1.58 8.46 -10.23
N ALA A 82 -2.77 8.90 -9.82
CA ALA A 82 -3.74 9.53 -10.72
C ALA A 82 -3.17 10.81 -11.37
N ILE A 83 -2.51 11.65 -10.57
CA ILE A 83 -1.86 12.88 -11.07
C ILE A 83 -0.75 12.51 -12.07
N ALA A 84 0.01 11.45 -11.82
CA ALA A 84 1.06 10.98 -12.73
C ALA A 84 0.51 10.56 -14.10
N VAL A 85 -0.69 9.96 -14.17
CA VAL A 85 -1.34 9.59 -15.44
C VAL A 85 -1.57 10.82 -16.32
N VAL A 86 -2.03 11.94 -15.74
CA VAL A 86 -2.40 13.16 -16.48
C VAL A 86 -1.28 14.19 -16.63
N ARG A 87 -0.19 14.09 -15.85
CA ARG A 87 0.95 15.03 -15.88
C ARG A 87 2.18 14.43 -16.57
N PRO A 88 2.28 14.47 -17.91
CA PRO A 88 3.39 13.85 -18.65
C PRO A 88 4.76 14.39 -18.27
N LYS A 89 4.88 15.69 -17.94
CA LYS A 89 6.17 16.34 -17.60
C LYS A 89 6.80 15.84 -16.29
N HIS A 90 5.99 15.29 -15.38
CA HIS A 90 6.45 14.82 -14.06
C HIS A 90 6.04 13.37 -13.80
N ARG A 91 5.62 12.65 -14.86
CA ARG A 91 5.00 11.34 -14.73
C ARG A 91 5.91 10.37 -14.02
N LEU A 92 7.17 10.26 -14.47
CA LEU A 92 8.10 9.28 -13.92
C LEU A 92 8.39 9.55 -12.44
N ARG A 93 8.53 10.82 -12.05
CA ARG A 93 8.79 11.21 -10.65
C ARG A 93 7.60 10.91 -9.75
N LEU A 94 6.40 11.33 -10.15
CA LEU A 94 5.17 11.11 -9.39
C LEU A 94 4.80 9.62 -9.32
N ALA A 95 4.94 8.91 -10.44
CA ALA A 95 4.74 7.46 -10.45
C ALA A 95 5.77 6.77 -9.55
N SER A 96 7.06 7.12 -9.63
CA SER A 96 8.07 6.53 -8.75
C SER A 96 7.77 6.80 -7.27
N LEU A 97 7.36 8.01 -6.90
CA LEU A 97 6.96 8.35 -5.53
C LEU A 97 5.78 7.49 -5.05
N SER A 98 4.75 7.36 -5.88
CA SER A 98 3.56 6.55 -5.57
C SER A 98 3.93 5.06 -5.44
N LEU A 99 4.67 4.51 -6.40
CA LEU A 99 5.10 3.12 -6.42
C LEU A 99 6.04 2.79 -5.26
N SER A 100 6.98 3.68 -4.92
CA SER A 100 7.85 3.50 -3.74
C SER A 100 7.05 3.58 -2.45
N GLY A 101 6.07 4.48 -2.36
CA GLY A 101 5.19 4.58 -1.20
C GLY A 101 4.38 3.31 -0.99
N ALA A 102 3.84 2.73 -2.05
CA ALA A 102 3.14 1.45 -1.98
C ALA A 102 4.08 0.29 -1.64
N ALA A 103 5.27 0.24 -2.25
CA ALA A 103 6.25 -0.79 -1.92
C ALA A 103 6.64 -0.74 -0.44
N ALA A 104 6.85 0.46 0.12
CA ALA A 104 7.13 0.62 1.55
C ALA A 104 5.94 0.20 2.42
N LEU A 105 4.71 0.58 2.05
CA LEU A 105 3.50 0.21 2.78
C LEU A 105 3.31 -1.31 2.80
N PHE A 106 3.23 -1.96 1.63
CA PHE A 106 3.02 -3.41 1.52
C PHE A 106 4.21 -4.21 2.04
N GLY A 107 5.44 -3.71 1.88
CA GLY A 107 6.64 -4.31 2.46
C GLY A 107 6.60 -4.29 3.99
N THR A 108 6.18 -3.18 4.59
CA THR A 108 6.00 -3.09 6.05
C THR A 108 4.94 -4.07 6.53
N PHE A 109 3.79 -4.15 5.84
CA PHE A 109 2.77 -5.16 6.14
C PHE A 109 3.31 -6.59 6.08
N MET A 110 4.06 -6.93 5.03
CA MET A 110 4.69 -8.26 4.92
C MET A 110 5.60 -8.57 6.09
N VAL A 111 6.47 -7.62 6.47
CA VAL A 111 7.39 -7.78 7.61
C VAL A 111 6.61 -7.99 8.89
N VAL A 112 5.58 -7.18 9.14
CA VAL A 112 4.69 -7.29 10.31
C VAL A 112 4.02 -8.67 10.36
N LEU A 113 3.42 -9.13 9.26
CA LEU A 113 2.75 -10.43 9.21
C LEU A 113 3.73 -11.60 9.39
N PHE A 114 4.96 -11.46 8.88
CA PHE A 114 6.03 -12.43 9.11
C PHE A 114 6.41 -12.50 10.59
N PHE A 115 6.57 -11.34 11.25
CA PHE A 115 6.86 -11.28 12.69
C PHE A 115 5.77 -11.95 13.52
N LEU A 116 4.50 -11.74 13.19
CA LEU A 116 3.36 -12.32 13.90
C LEU A 116 3.16 -13.82 13.66
N HIS A 117 3.98 -14.47 12.81
CA HIS A 117 3.84 -15.89 12.45
C HIS A 117 2.41 -16.27 12.02
N ALA A 118 1.66 -15.31 11.49
CA ALA A 118 0.26 -15.46 11.14
C ALA A 118 0.12 -16.21 9.79
N LYS A 119 0.54 -17.50 9.79
CA LYS A 119 0.47 -18.39 8.62
C LYS A 119 -0.98 -18.73 8.23
N GLU A 120 -1.91 -18.54 9.15
CA GLU A 120 -3.33 -18.83 8.95
C GLU A 120 -4.11 -17.68 8.32
N LEU A 121 -3.48 -16.51 8.09
CA LEU A 121 -4.17 -15.43 7.38
C LEU A 121 -4.37 -15.83 5.91
N PRO A 122 -5.63 -15.93 5.43
CA PRO A 122 -5.97 -16.50 4.13
C PRO A 122 -5.44 -15.72 2.90
N GLN A 123 -4.70 -14.63 3.12
CA GLN A 123 -4.28 -13.68 2.08
C GLN A 123 -2.77 -13.43 2.04
N TRP A 124 -1.95 -14.24 2.73
CA TRP A 124 -0.49 -14.04 2.79
C TRP A 124 0.20 -14.04 1.41
N ASN A 125 -0.37 -14.77 0.45
CA ASN A 125 0.12 -14.82 -0.94
C ASN A 125 -0.17 -13.56 -1.76
N GLN A 126 -1.05 -12.67 -1.30
CA GLN A 126 -1.45 -11.48 -2.06
C GLN A 126 -0.38 -10.38 -1.99
N TYR A 127 0.30 -10.22 -0.85
CA TYR A 127 1.29 -9.15 -0.68
C TYR A 127 2.56 -9.31 -1.55
N PRO A 128 3.18 -10.50 -1.66
CA PRO A 128 4.27 -10.72 -2.61
C PRO A 128 3.85 -10.45 -4.06
N ALA A 129 2.65 -10.87 -4.45
CA ALA A 129 2.11 -10.61 -5.78
C ALA A 129 1.92 -9.11 -6.06
N ILE A 130 1.41 -8.34 -5.07
CA ILE A 130 1.29 -6.89 -5.18
C ILE A 130 2.66 -6.23 -5.32
N LEU A 131 3.68 -6.66 -4.57
CA LEU A 131 5.05 -6.13 -4.69
C LEU A 131 5.66 -6.43 -6.07
N VAL A 132 5.44 -7.64 -6.62
CA VAL A 132 5.85 -7.98 -7.99
C VAL A 132 5.13 -7.11 -9.01
N TRP A 133 3.82 -6.86 -8.83
CA TRP A 133 3.05 -5.97 -9.70
C TRP A 133 3.61 -4.53 -9.68
N ILE A 134 3.93 -4.00 -8.50
CA ILE A 134 4.56 -2.67 -8.34
C ILE A 134 5.89 -2.61 -9.10
N ALA A 135 6.75 -3.61 -8.95
CA ALA A 135 8.04 -3.68 -9.63
C ALA A 135 7.89 -3.76 -11.17
N ALA A 136 6.99 -4.62 -11.65
CA ALA A 136 6.70 -4.77 -13.07
C ALA A 136 6.17 -3.46 -13.68
N MET A 137 5.29 -2.75 -12.97
CA MET A 137 4.75 -1.47 -13.41
C MET A 137 5.83 -0.38 -13.45
N TRP A 138 6.73 -0.34 -12.47
CA TRP A 138 7.87 0.59 -12.49
C TRP A 138 8.76 0.35 -13.70
N LEU A 139 9.12 -0.90 -14.00
CA LEU A 139 9.93 -1.25 -15.17
C LEU A 139 9.23 -0.84 -16.48
N LEU A 140 7.93 -1.08 -16.57
CA LEU A 140 7.14 -0.78 -17.75
C LEU A 140 7.00 0.74 -17.97
N LEU A 141 6.82 1.53 -16.91
CA LEU A 141 6.85 3.00 -16.97
C LEU A 141 8.24 3.54 -17.30
N ALA A 142 9.29 3.03 -16.67
CA ALA A 142 10.66 3.44 -16.92
C ALA A 142 11.08 3.18 -18.38
N HIS A 143 10.62 2.08 -18.98
CA HIS A 143 10.90 1.78 -20.38
C HIS A 143 10.02 2.56 -21.36
N ALA A 144 8.76 2.84 -21.02
CA ALA A 144 7.82 3.50 -21.92
C ALA A 144 7.92 5.04 -21.90
N ASP A 145 8.38 5.65 -20.80
CA ASP A 145 8.32 7.10 -20.64
C ASP A 145 9.45 7.83 -21.42
N PRO A 146 9.13 8.87 -22.22
CA PRO A 146 10.12 9.65 -22.97
C PRO A 146 11.14 10.39 -22.09
N GLU A 147 10.77 10.76 -20.86
CA GLU A 147 11.68 11.42 -19.92
C GLU A 147 12.80 10.46 -19.49
N SER A 148 12.49 9.17 -19.34
CA SER A 148 13.46 8.12 -19.04
C SER A 148 14.53 7.95 -20.12
N ALA A 149 14.20 8.22 -21.39
CA ALA A 149 15.15 8.18 -22.49
C ALA A 149 16.10 9.39 -22.47
N ARG A 150 15.62 10.55 -22.00
CA ARG A 150 16.42 11.77 -21.83
C ARG A 150 17.41 11.71 -20.66
N ILE A 151 17.13 10.89 -19.64
CA ILE A 151 18.03 10.71 -18.48
C ILE A 151 19.14 9.69 -18.80
N ARG A 152 18.96 8.81 -19.80
CA ARG A 152 19.90 7.74 -20.15
C ARG A 152 20.91 8.07 -21.25
N GLY A 153 20.71 9.17 -21.98
CA GLY A 153 21.61 9.67 -23.02
C GLY A 153 22.34 10.91 -22.54
#